data_AF-A0A7Y3U8T4-F1
#
_entry.id   AF-A0A7Y3U8T4-F1
#
_cell.length_a   1.000
_cell.length_b   1.000
_cell.length_c   1.000
_cell.angle_alpha   90.00
_cell.angle_beta   90.00
_cell.angle_gamma   90.00
#
_symmetry.space_group_name_H-M   'P 1'
#
loop_
_entity.id
_entity.type
_entity.pdbx_description
1 polymer ?
#
loop_
_entity_poly.entity_id
_entity_poly.type
_entity_poly.pdbx_seq_one_letter_code
_entity_poly.pdbx_strand_id
1 'polypeptide(L)'
;MGPVLETIFKSRHFYDEANRGAVIKSPVQLIVQAVRSLRTPPPDLGVLIESMNLMGQNLFQPPSVKGWEGGRSWINTSTLFVRQNVLVYLLTGRLPAGYTALSTRTKFDGLKLLEPLRASANKSKEQLTTDKATEHLVKLCMPPVSQEPDEVQLATLQQFAETQGPEISNELVIGLLCLITAMPEYQLC
;
A
#
# COMPACT_ATOMS: atom_id res chain seq x y z
N MET A 1 -12.07 27.40 20.40
CA MET A 1 -11.26 26.53 19.50
C MET A 1 -11.44 26.86 18.01
N GLY A 2 -12.60 27.33 17.55
CA GLY A 2 -12.84 27.65 16.12
C GLY A 2 -11.81 28.58 15.44
N PRO A 3 -11.51 29.77 15.99
CA PRO A 3 -10.61 30.73 15.32
C PRO A 3 -9.16 30.24 15.16
N VAL A 4 -8.67 29.40 16.08
CA VAL A 4 -7.31 28.85 16.04
C VAL A 4 -7.20 27.77 14.97
N LEU A 5 -8.13 26.82 14.94
CA LEU A 5 -8.15 25.76 13.91
C LEU A 5 -8.35 26.36 12.51
N GLU A 6 -9.20 27.37 12.39
CA GLU A 6 -9.39 28.09 11.13
C GLU A 6 -8.10 28.76 10.65
N THR A 7 -7.34 29.38 11.55
CA THR A 7 -6.04 29.98 11.22
C THR A 7 -5.03 28.92 10.77
N ILE A 8 -4.96 27.77 11.47
CA ILE A 8 -4.08 26.66 11.11
C ILE A 8 -4.43 26.12 9.72
N PHE A 9 -5.70 25.78 9.49
CA PHE A 9 -6.16 25.21 8.22
C PHE A 9 -6.16 26.21 7.06
N LYS A 10 -6.03 27.52 7.29
CA LYS A 10 -5.83 28.52 6.23
C LYS A 10 -4.36 28.87 6.00
N SER A 11 -3.46 28.41 6.88
CA SER A 11 -2.04 28.73 6.77
C SER A 11 -1.39 28.00 5.60
N ARG A 12 -0.45 28.65 4.91
CA ARG A 12 0.37 28.01 3.86
C ARG A 12 1.20 26.85 4.43
N HIS A 13 1.69 27.00 5.67
CA HIS A 13 2.52 25.99 6.33
C HIS A 13 1.77 24.67 6.55
N PHE A 14 0.47 24.70 6.83
CA PHE A 14 -0.33 23.48 6.98
C PHE A 14 -0.37 22.63 5.69
N TYR A 15 -0.30 23.27 4.53
CA TYR A 15 -0.31 22.61 3.22
C TYR A 15 1.07 22.47 2.58
N ASP A 16 2.14 22.77 3.33
CA ASP A 16 3.50 22.60 2.86
C ASP A 16 3.75 21.14 2.47
N GLU A 17 4.54 20.95 1.42
CA GLU A 17 4.77 19.63 0.84
C GLU A 17 5.45 18.69 1.84
N ALA A 18 6.34 19.23 2.68
CA ALA A 18 7.00 18.50 3.76
C ALA A 18 6.05 17.98 4.86
N ASN A 19 4.84 18.52 4.96
CA ASN A 19 3.85 18.16 5.99
C ASN A 19 2.76 17.22 5.46
N ARG A 20 2.63 17.07 4.14
CA ARG A 20 1.59 16.25 3.50
C ARG A 20 2.12 14.84 3.25
N GLY A 21 1.37 13.83 3.68
CA GLY A 21 1.79 12.44 3.51
C GLY A 21 3.06 12.12 4.30
N ALA A 22 3.34 12.83 5.40
CA ALA A 22 4.57 12.67 6.17
C ALA A 22 4.45 11.66 7.32
N VAL A 23 3.25 11.10 7.55
CA VAL A 23 2.99 10.20 8.68
C VAL A 23 3.31 8.77 8.28
N ILE A 24 4.23 8.14 9.03
CA ILE A 24 4.51 6.71 8.87
C ILE A 24 3.33 5.91 9.42
N LYS A 25 2.75 5.06 8.56
CA LYS A 25 1.65 4.15 8.93
C LYS A 25 2.07 3.25 10.08
N SER A 26 1.27 3.26 11.15
CA SER A 26 1.40 2.24 12.19
C SER A 26 1.08 0.85 11.60
N PRO A 27 1.50 -0.24 12.27
CA PRO A 27 1.24 -1.61 11.80
C PRO A 27 -0.23 -1.90 11.45
N VAL A 28 -1.17 -1.51 12.33
CA VAL A 28 -2.61 -1.69 12.08
C VAL A 28 -3.09 -0.85 10.91
N GLN A 29 -2.61 0.39 10.78
CA GLN A 29 -3.01 1.28 9.70
C GLN A 29 -2.53 0.75 8.34
N LEU A 30 -1.28 0.27 8.26
CA LEU A 30 -0.71 -0.35 7.06
C LEU A 30 -1.57 -1.52 6.60
N ILE A 31 -1.88 -2.46 7.51
CA ILE A 31 -2.62 -3.68 7.18
C ILE A 31 -4.07 -3.35 6.81
N VAL A 32 -4.77 -2.55 7.61
CA VAL A 32 -6.18 -2.21 7.34
C VAL A 32 -6.31 -1.42 6.05
N GLN A 33 -5.40 -0.49 5.77
CA GLN A 33 -5.40 0.24 4.51
C GLN A 33 -5.14 -0.70 3.33
N ALA A 34 -4.13 -1.59 3.42
CA ALA A 34 -3.85 -2.54 2.35
C ALA A 34 -5.05 -3.44 2.04
N VAL A 35 -5.67 -4.04 3.08
CA VAL A 35 -6.87 -4.89 2.91
C VAL A 35 -8.01 -4.12 2.22
N ARG A 36 -8.24 -2.86 2.63
CA ARG A 36 -9.33 -2.03 2.09
C ARG A 36 -9.05 -1.52 0.67
N SER A 37 -7.89 -0.93 0.45
CA SER A 37 -7.53 -0.28 -0.82
C SER A 37 -7.27 -1.31 -1.92
N LEU A 38 -6.62 -2.43 -1.58
CA LEU A 38 -6.28 -3.48 -2.55
C LEU A 38 -7.39 -4.52 -2.70
N ARG A 39 -8.48 -4.43 -1.92
CA ARG A 39 -9.62 -5.36 -1.97
C ARG A 39 -9.20 -6.82 -1.86
N THR A 40 -8.30 -7.11 -0.91
CA THR A 40 -7.73 -8.44 -0.74
C THR A 40 -8.81 -9.46 -0.37
N PRO A 41 -8.65 -10.75 -0.71
CA PRO A 41 -9.46 -11.80 -0.12
C PRO A 41 -9.42 -11.74 1.42
N PRO A 42 -10.43 -12.30 2.12
CA PRO A 42 -10.41 -12.38 3.58
C PRO A 42 -9.11 -13.02 4.06
N PRO A 43 -8.25 -12.27 4.78
CA PRO A 43 -6.97 -12.78 5.25
C PRO A 43 -7.15 -13.59 6.54
N ASP A 44 -6.18 -14.45 6.84
CA ASP A 44 -6.07 -15.08 8.15
C ASP A 44 -5.77 -14.02 9.21
N LEU A 45 -6.71 -13.83 10.15
CA LEU A 45 -6.56 -12.81 11.19
C LEU A 45 -5.38 -13.09 12.13
N GLY A 46 -5.04 -14.36 12.36
CA GLY A 46 -3.88 -14.75 13.17
C GLY A 46 -2.57 -14.27 12.54
N VAL A 47 -2.44 -14.40 11.22
CA VAL A 47 -1.28 -13.88 10.47
C VAL A 47 -1.18 -12.36 10.59
N LEU A 48 -2.31 -11.65 10.48
CA LEU A 48 -2.32 -10.19 10.59
C LEU A 48 -1.97 -9.73 12.01
N ILE A 49 -2.53 -10.38 13.03
CA ILE A 49 -2.25 -10.10 14.45
C ILE A 49 -0.77 -10.34 14.75
N GLU A 50 -0.23 -11.48 14.33
CA GLU A 50 1.18 -11.80 14.55
C GLU A 50 2.11 -10.80 13.84
N SER A 51 1.77 -10.41 12.62
CA SER A 51 2.51 -9.37 11.90
C SER A 51 2.52 -8.04 12.66
N MET A 52 1.38 -7.62 13.24
CA MET A 52 1.32 -6.41 14.07
C MET A 52 2.14 -6.54 15.36
N ASN A 53 2.13 -7.70 16.01
CA ASN A 53 2.92 -7.98 17.21
C ASN A 53 4.42 -7.89 16.90
N LEU A 54 4.88 -8.51 15.81
CA LEU A 54 6.26 -8.44 15.36
C LEU A 54 6.72 -7.02 14.99
N MET A 55 5.78 -6.14 14.64
CA MET A 55 6.03 -4.72 14.42
C MET A 55 5.87 -3.83 15.67
N GLY A 56 5.58 -4.43 16.84
CA GLY A 56 5.48 -3.73 18.12
C GLY A 56 4.12 -3.09 18.41
N GLN A 57 3.06 -3.44 17.67
CA GLN A 57 1.71 -2.93 17.91
C GLN A 57 0.73 -4.06 18.26
N ASN A 58 0.78 -4.53 19.51
CA ASN A 58 -0.19 -5.49 20.02
C ASN A 58 -1.51 -4.80 20.40
N LEU A 59 -2.57 -5.01 19.62
CA LEU A 59 -3.85 -4.34 19.82
C LEU A 59 -4.42 -4.58 21.22
N PHE A 60 -5.02 -3.54 21.80
CA PHE A 60 -5.54 -3.53 23.18
C PHE A 60 -4.48 -3.70 24.28
N GLN A 61 -3.20 -3.67 23.94
CA GLN A 61 -2.08 -3.76 24.88
C GLN A 61 -1.04 -2.65 24.65
N PRO A 62 -1.40 -1.36 24.82
CA PRO A 62 -0.45 -0.28 24.66
C PRO A 62 0.64 -0.31 25.73
N PRO A 63 1.88 0.09 25.41
CA PRO A 63 2.99 0.05 26.37
C PRO A 63 2.86 1.05 27.51
N SER A 64 2.02 2.09 27.36
CA SER A 64 1.75 3.08 28.40
C SER A 64 0.45 3.84 28.13
N VAL A 65 0.05 4.73 29.04
CA VAL A 65 -1.15 5.58 28.92
C VAL A 65 -1.14 6.51 27.69
N LYS A 66 0.04 6.86 27.16
CA LYS A 66 0.16 7.64 25.90
C LYS A 66 -0.06 6.79 24.65
N GLY A 67 -0.21 5.47 24.78
CA GLY A 67 -0.28 4.54 23.65
C GLY A 67 1.10 4.12 23.16
N TRP A 68 1.23 3.92 21.84
CA TRP A 68 2.48 3.56 21.18
C TRP A 68 3.22 4.79 20.68
N GLU A 69 4.55 4.72 20.68
CA GLU A 69 5.37 5.69 19.97
C GLU A 69 5.05 5.64 18.47
N GLY A 70 4.75 6.79 17.87
CA GLY A 70 4.46 6.91 16.44
C GLY A 70 5.70 7.24 15.59
N GLY A 71 5.48 7.38 14.28
CA GLY A 71 6.51 7.85 13.35
C GLY A 71 7.61 6.80 13.12
N ARG A 72 8.88 7.22 13.26
CA ARG A 72 10.05 6.38 12.92
C ARG A 72 10.21 5.17 13.85
N SER A 73 9.58 5.15 15.02
CA SER A 73 9.53 3.99 15.91
C SER A 73 8.98 2.73 15.21
N TRP A 74 8.12 2.90 14.20
CA TRP A 74 7.55 1.81 13.43
C TRP A 74 8.50 1.16 12.43
N ILE A 75 9.65 1.79 12.14
CA ILE A 75 10.57 1.37 11.08
C ILE A 75 11.96 1.09 11.66
N ASN A 76 12.37 -0.16 11.55
CA ASN A 76 13.74 -0.62 11.69
C ASN A 76 13.99 -1.76 10.70
N THR A 77 15.22 -2.27 10.64
CA THR A 77 15.61 -3.34 9.70
C THR A 77 14.69 -4.57 9.80
N SER A 78 14.29 -4.96 11.01
CA SER A 78 13.43 -6.11 11.23
C SER A 78 11.97 -5.82 10.87
N THR A 79 11.42 -4.68 11.29
CA THR A 79 10.00 -4.37 11.02
C THR A 79 9.74 -4.08 9.56
N LEU A 80 10.71 -3.53 8.81
CA LEU A 80 10.56 -3.32 7.36
C LEU A 80 10.34 -4.64 6.61
N PHE A 81 11.03 -5.71 7.00
CA PHE A 81 10.84 -7.04 6.44
C PHE A 81 9.45 -7.62 6.75
N VAL A 82 8.98 -7.46 8.00
CA VAL A 82 7.64 -7.90 8.40
C VAL A 82 6.55 -7.15 7.64
N ARG A 83 6.71 -5.84 7.45
CA ARG A 83 5.80 -4.99 6.67
C ARG A 83 5.69 -5.48 5.23
N GLN A 84 6.82 -5.78 4.57
CA GLN A 84 6.78 -6.29 3.21
C GLN A 84 6.16 -7.70 3.15
N ASN A 85 6.49 -8.58 4.10
CA ASN A 85 5.96 -9.94 4.12
C ASN A 85 4.44 -9.98 4.27
N VAL A 86 3.86 -9.14 5.14
CA VAL A 86 2.39 -9.11 5.30
C VAL A 86 1.71 -8.59 4.03
N LEU A 87 2.31 -7.63 3.32
CA LEU A 87 1.79 -7.11 2.05
C LEU A 87 1.87 -8.16 0.93
N VAL A 88 3.01 -8.87 0.82
CA VAL A 88 3.16 -9.99 -0.11
C VAL A 88 2.18 -11.12 0.23
N TYR A 89 1.97 -11.43 1.51
CA TYR A 89 0.98 -12.41 1.93
C TYR A 89 -0.44 -12.01 1.49
N LEU A 90 -0.82 -10.75 1.67
CA LEU A 90 -2.12 -10.22 1.25
C LEU A 90 -2.32 -10.30 -0.27
N LEU A 91 -1.26 -10.13 -1.06
CA LEU A 91 -1.30 -10.13 -2.53
C LEU A 91 -1.16 -11.53 -3.16
N THR A 92 -0.50 -12.46 -2.47
CA THR A 92 -0.11 -13.76 -3.07
C THR A 92 -0.67 -14.96 -2.30
N GLY A 93 -1.16 -14.76 -1.08
CA GLY A 93 -1.51 -15.83 -0.14
C GLY A 93 -0.32 -16.62 0.39
N ARG A 94 0.92 -16.24 0.03
CA ARG A 94 2.14 -16.94 0.45
C ARG A 94 2.60 -16.41 1.80
N LEU A 95 2.81 -17.32 2.74
CA LEU A 95 3.42 -17.01 4.02
C LEU A 95 4.94 -17.19 3.93
N PRO A 96 5.72 -16.49 4.79
CA PRO A 96 7.12 -16.83 5.00
C PRO A 96 7.28 -18.32 5.36
N ALA A 97 8.41 -18.92 4.98
CA ALA A 97 8.68 -20.34 5.16
C ALA A 97 8.41 -20.80 6.60
N GLY A 98 7.60 -21.87 6.76
CA GLY A 98 7.23 -22.45 8.05
C GLY A 98 5.73 -22.39 8.40
N TYR A 99 4.94 -21.58 7.70
CA TYR A 99 3.50 -21.38 8.00
C TYR A 99 2.54 -21.87 6.90
N THR A 100 2.99 -22.75 5.98
CA THR A 100 2.24 -23.18 4.78
C THR A 100 0.84 -23.75 5.06
N ALA A 101 0.63 -24.33 6.26
CA ALA A 101 -0.66 -24.89 6.68
C ALA A 101 -1.78 -23.83 6.84
N LEU A 102 -1.42 -22.55 6.97
CA LEU A 102 -2.34 -21.40 7.10
C LEU A 102 -2.48 -20.61 5.78
N SER A 103 -2.02 -21.17 4.65
CA SER A 103 -2.14 -20.48 3.37
C SER A 103 -3.60 -20.30 2.95
N THR A 104 -3.95 -19.06 2.59
CA THR A 104 -5.29 -18.69 2.16
C THR A 104 -5.63 -19.41 0.84
N ARG A 105 -6.78 -20.10 0.80
CA ARG A 105 -7.23 -20.84 -0.40
C ARG A 105 -7.73 -19.93 -1.52
N THR A 106 -8.16 -18.71 -1.18
CA THR A 106 -8.68 -17.73 -2.15
C THR A 106 -7.56 -16.93 -2.76
N LYS A 107 -7.44 -16.98 -4.09
CA LYS A 107 -6.45 -16.20 -4.83
C LYS A 107 -6.85 -14.73 -4.89
N PHE A 108 -5.86 -13.86 -4.78
CA PHE A 108 -6.00 -12.43 -5.04
C PHE A 108 -6.25 -12.19 -6.54
N ASP A 109 -7.25 -11.38 -6.85
CA ASP A 109 -7.61 -10.97 -8.20
C ASP A 109 -7.36 -9.47 -8.35
N GLY A 110 -6.14 -9.12 -8.78
CA GLY A 110 -5.69 -7.75 -8.97
C GLY A 110 -6.35 -7.06 -10.17
N LEU A 111 -6.89 -7.83 -11.12
CA LEU A 111 -7.57 -7.25 -12.29
C LEU A 111 -8.81 -6.44 -11.88
N LYS A 112 -9.42 -6.75 -10.74
CA LYS A 112 -10.53 -5.98 -10.16
C LYS A 112 -10.16 -4.53 -9.83
N LEU A 113 -8.88 -4.25 -9.56
CA LEU A 113 -8.41 -2.88 -9.30
C LEU A 113 -8.37 -2.03 -10.57
N LEU A 114 -8.36 -2.68 -11.75
CA LEU A 114 -8.36 -2.03 -13.06
C LEU A 114 -9.77 -1.89 -13.65
N GLU A 115 -10.82 -2.38 -13.00
CA GLU A 115 -12.21 -2.26 -13.48
C GLU A 115 -12.62 -0.82 -13.82
N PRO A 116 -12.34 0.21 -12.99
CA PRO A 116 -12.70 1.58 -13.32
C PRO A 116 -12.00 2.07 -14.60
N LEU A 117 -10.73 1.70 -14.75
CA LEU A 117 -9.91 2.08 -15.90
C LEU A 117 -10.36 1.35 -17.17
N ARG A 118 -10.68 0.05 -17.08
CA ARG A 118 -11.27 -0.74 -18.17
C ARG A 118 -12.62 -0.17 -18.61
N ALA A 119 -13.46 0.23 -17.67
CA ALA A 119 -14.75 0.86 -17.97
C ALA A 119 -14.58 2.20 -18.69
N SER A 120 -13.56 3.00 -18.31
CA SER A 120 -13.23 4.25 -18.99
C SER A 120 -12.71 4.01 -20.42
N ALA A 121 -11.77 3.08 -20.58
CA ALA A 121 -11.18 2.71 -21.87
C ALA A 121 -12.23 2.20 -22.87
N ASN A 122 -13.18 1.37 -22.40
CA ASN A 122 -14.29 0.89 -23.23
C ASN A 122 -15.21 2.01 -23.73
N LYS A 123 -15.42 3.07 -22.93
CA LYS A 123 -16.23 4.23 -23.33
C LYS A 123 -15.51 5.09 -24.37
N SER A 124 -14.21 5.30 -24.22
CA SER A 124 -13.39 6.06 -25.18
C SER A 124 -12.99 5.24 -26.41
N LYS A 125 -13.27 3.93 -26.43
CA LYS A 125 -12.78 2.97 -27.44
C LYS A 125 -11.24 2.94 -27.53
N GLU A 126 -10.57 3.29 -26.44
CA GLU A 126 -9.12 3.20 -26.33
C GLU A 126 -8.71 1.82 -25.82
N GLN A 127 -7.56 1.32 -26.28
CA GLN A 127 -6.96 0.12 -25.72
C GLN A 127 -6.32 0.44 -24.37
N LEU A 128 -6.57 -0.41 -23.38
CA LEU A 128 -5.87 -0.33 -22.11
C LEU A 128 -4.43 -0.83 -22.29
N THR A 129 -3.45 0.03 -22.01
CA THR A 129 -2.03 -0.29 -22.05
C THR A 129 -1.49 -0.64 -20.66
N THR A 130 -0.36 -1.35 -20.63
CA THR A 130 0.40 -1.63 -19.40
C THR A 130 0.76 -0.35 -18.66
N ASP A 131 1.16 0.70 -19.38
CA ASP A 131 1.60 1.96 -18.78
C ASP A 131 0.47 2.66 -18.04
N LYS A 132 -0.71 2.75 -18.67
CA LYS A 132 -1.92 3.30 -18.03
C LYS A 132 -2.34 2.48 -16.82
N ALA A 133 -2.18 1.16 -16.87
CA ALA A 133 -2.46 0.30 -15.72
C ALA A 133 -1.46 0.54 -14.58
N THR A 134 -0.16 0.64 -14.87
CA THR A 134 0.90 0.95 -13.89
C THR A 134 0.65 2.30 -13.22
N GLU A 135 0.41 3.34 -14.01
CA GLU A 135 0.11 4.70 -13.50
C GLU A 135 -1.11 4.69 -12.58
N HIS A 136 -2.18 4.00 -12.98
CA HIS A 136 -3.38 3.86 -12.16
C HIS A 136 -3.12 3.11 -10.85
N LEU A 137 -2.35 2.03 -10.88
CA LEU A 137 -1.99 1.27 -9.66
C LEU A 137 -1.14 2.11 -8.70
N VAL A 138 -0.20 2.89 -9.21
CA VAL A 138 0.60 3.83 -8.41
C VAL A 138 -0.32 4.88 -7.77
N LYS A 139 -1.20 5.52 -8.55
CA LYS A 139 -2.18 6.51 -8.06
C LYS A 139 -3.16 5.93 -7.03
N LEU A 140 -3.51 4.66 -7.15
CA LEU A 140 -4.37 3.95 -6.19
C LEU A 140 -3.66 3.71 -4.85
N CYS A 141 -2.37 3.37 -4.90
CA CYS A 141 -1.60 2.93 -3.73
C CYS A 141 -0.94 4.09 -2.98
N MET A 142 -0.60 5.18 -3.68
CA MET A 142 0.08 6.32 -3.09
C MET A 142 -0.93 7.36 -2.58
N PRO A 143 -0.66 7.99 -1.42
CA PRO A 143 -1.46 9.13 -0.98
C PRO A 143 -1.43 10.23 -2.04
N PRO A 144 -2.47 11.08 -2.13
CA PRO A 144 -2.47 12.28 -2.98
C PRO A 144 -1.53 13.33 -2.38
N VAL A 145 -0.25 13.01 -2.34
CA VAL A 145 0.82 13.98 -2.11
C VAL A 145 0.92 14.81 -3.39
N SER A 146 1.34 16.06 -3.25
CA SER A 146 1.44 17.00 -4.38
C SER A 146 2.46 16.59 -5.45
N GLN A 147 3.24 15.54 -5.20
CA GLN A 147 4.19 15.01 -6.15
C GLN A 147 3.49 13.89 -6.93
N GLU A 148 3.31 14.10 -8.24
CA GLU A 148 3.18 12.99 -9.18
C GLU A 148 4.30 11.97 -8.86
N PRO A 149 4.04 10.66 -9.07
CA PRO A 149 5.08 9.66 -8.82
C PRO A 149 6.36 10.08 -9.52
N ASP A 150 7.49 10.00 -8.79
CA ASP A 150 8.80 10.33 -9.33
C ASP A 150 8.95 9.66 -10.69
N GLU A 151 9.24 10.45 -11.73
CA GLU A 151 9.28 9.99 -13.13
C GLU A 151 10.19 8.76 -13.26
N VAL A 152 11.27 8.72 -12.47
CA VAL A 152 12.21 7.59 -12.41
C VAL A 152 11.56 6.33 -11.85
N GLN A 153 10.77 6.45 -10.77
CA GLN A 153 10.07 5.31 -10.16
C GLN A 153 8.99 4.76 -11.11
N LEU A 154 8.21 5.64 -11.72
CA LEU A 154 7.19 5.24 -12.69
C LEU A 154 7.83 4.56 -13.91
N ALA A 155 8.91 5.13 -14.45
CA ALA A 155 9.65 4.53 -15.56
C ALA A 155 10.21 3.15 -15.18
N THR A 156 10.71 2.97 -13.95
CA THR A 156 11.21 1.68 -13.48
C THR A 156 10.09 0.62 -13.41
N LEU A 157 8.91 1.00 -12.94
CA LEU A 157 7.75 0.10 -12.89
C LEU A 157 7.21 -0.22 -14.29
N GLN A 158 7.21 0.75 -15.21
CA GLN A 158 6.85 0.53 -16.61
C GLN A 158 7.85 -0.41 -17.30
N GLN A 159 9.16 -0.20 -17.09
CA GLN A 159 10.19 -1.11 -17.59
C GLN A 159 9.98 -2.53 -17.06
N PHE A 160 9.66 -2.69 -15.77
CA PHE A 160 9.29 -4.01 -15.24
C PHE A 160 8.08 -4.59 -15.97
N ALA A 161 7.02 -3.80 -16.21
CA ALA A 161 5.85 -4.27 -16.93
C ALA A 161 6.19 -4.72 -18.37
N GLU A 162 7.04 -3.98 -19.07
CA GLU A 162 7.51 -4.35 -20.42
C GLU A 162 8.23 -5.70 -20.43
N THR A 163 9.03 -6.01 -19.40
CA THR A 163 9.70 -7.33 -19.31
C THR A 163 8.74 -8.51 -19.16
N GLN A 164 7.52 -8.27 -18.68
CA GLN A 164 6.49 -9.31 -18.55
C GLN A 164 5.63 -9.46 -19.81
N GLY A 165 5.78 -8.54 -20.77
CA GLY A 165 5.03 -8.52 -22.04
C GLY A 165 3.82 -7.59 -22.03
N PRO A 166 3.12 -7.47 -23.18
CA PRO A 166 2.05 -6.49 -23.38
C PRO A 166 0.71 -6.89 -22.75
N GLU A 167 0.57 -8.12 -22.27
CA GLU A 167 -0.68 -8.63 -21.72
C GLU A 167 -0.84 -8.23 -20.25
N ILE A 168 -1.97 -7.61 -19.92
CA ILE A 168 -2.32 -7.25 -18.54
C ILE A 168 -2.89 -8.49 -17.83
N SER A 169 -1.99 -9.34 -17.36
CA SER A 169 -2.29 -10.53 -16.57
C SER A 169 -2.43 -10.22 -15.08
N ASN A 170 -3.01 -11.14 -14.32
CA ASN A 170 -3.11 -11.00 -12.86
C ASN A 170 -1.72 -11.05 -12.21
N GLU A 171 -0.82 -11.85 -12.77
CA GLU A 171 0.56 -12.01 -12.34
C GLU A 171 1.34 -10.70 -12.48
N LEU A 172 1.17 -9.98 -13.61
CA LEU A 172 1.76 -8.66 -13.80
C LEU A 172 1.26 -7.68 -12.73
N VAL A 173 -0.06 -7.62 -12.51
CA VAL A 173 -0.65 -6.71 -11.52
C VAL A 173 -0.14 -7.04 -10.10
N ILE A 174 -0.08 -8.31 -9.73
CA ILE A 174 0.49 -8.74 -8.44
C ILE A 174 1.96 -8.36 -8.34
N GLY A 175 2.75 -8.54 -9.40
CA GLY A 175 4.16 -8.15 -9.44
C GLY A 175 4.35 -6.65 -9.21
N LEU A 176 3.59 -5.82 -9.95
CA LEU A 176 3.59 -4.37 -9.80
C LEU A 176 3.19 -3.95 -8.39
N LEU A 177 2.12 -4.54 -7.83
CA LEU A 177 1.68 -4.23 -6.47
C LEU A 177 2.74 -4.62 -5.44
N CYS A 178 3.41 -5.76 -5.58
CA CYS A 178 4.50 -6.16 -4.68
C CYS A 178 5.66 -5.16 -4.69
N LEU A 179 6.00 -4.60 -5.86
CA LEU A 179 7.03 -3.57 -6.01
C LEU A 179 6.56 -2.24 -5.39
N ILE A 180 5.35 -1.79 -5.72
CA ILE A 180 4.74 -0.56 -5.20
C ILE A 180 4.68 -0.59 -3.66
N THR A 181 4.26 -1.72 -3.08
CA THR A 181 4.18 -1.85 -1.61
C THR A 181 5.54 -1.88 -0.91
N ALA A 182 6.61 -2.22 -1.65
CA ALA A 182 7.98 -2.22 -1.13
C ALA A 182 8.60 -0.81 -1.12
N MET A 183 7.98 0.16 -1.79
CA MET A 183 8.48 1.52 -1.88
C MET A 183 8.34 2.25 -0.52
N PRO A 184 9.30 3.15 -0.18
CA PRO A 184 9.22 3.97 1.04
C PRO A 184 7.95 4.81 1.14
N GLU A 185 7.47 5.35 0.02
CA GLU A 185 6.30 6.22 -0.10
C GLU A 185 5.02 5.48 0.28
N TYR A 186 4.94 4.18 0.00
CA TYR A 186 3.82 3.35 0.43
C TYR A 186 3.77 3.19 1.96
N GLN A 187 4.85 3.48 2.69
CA GLN A 187 4.83 3.45 4.15
C GLN A 187 4.18 4.70 4.76
N LEU A 188 3.85 5.69 3.94
CA LEU A 188 3.38 7.01 4.34
C LEU A 188 1.90 7.25 4.03
N CYS A 189 1.23 8.06 4.86
CA CYS A 189 -0.17 8.48 4.70
C CYS A 189 -0.38 9.96 5.00
#